data_AF-A0A944IP58-F1
#
_entry.id   AF-A0A944IP58-F1
#
_cell.length_a   1.000
_cell.length_b   1.000
_cell.length_c   1.000
_cell.angle_alpha   90.00
_cell.angle_beta   90.00
_cell.angle_gamma   90.00
#
_symmetry.space_group_name_H-M   'P 1'
#
loop_
_entity.id
_entity.type
_entity.pdbx_description
1 polymer ?
#
loop_
_entity_poly.entity_id
_entity_poly.type
_entity_poly.pdbx_seq_one_letter_code
_entity_poly.pdbx_strand_id
1 'polypeptide(L)'
;MSCCTPDGSCSTGTTTSTATAGTTTVYDVSGMTCGHCKATLTKEIGALDGVLAVDVDLEAGQVSVTTKDEPDDALLAKAVDDAGYELTGRAA
;
A
#
# COMPACT_ATOMS: atom_id res chain seq x y z
N MET A 1 -23.45 -36.60 -2.58
CA MET A 1 -22.27 -37.17 -3.23
C MET A 1 -22.29 -36.71 -4.68
N SER A 2 -21.19 -36.13 -5.17
CA SER A 2 -20.99 -35.68 -6.56
C SER A 2 -21.66 -34.36 -6.98
N CYS A 3 -21.02 -33.26 -6.61
CA CYS A 3 -21.05 -31.98 -7.36
C CYS A 3 -19.65 -31.63 -7.91
N CYS A 4 -18.77 -32.63 -8.09
CA CYS A 4 -17.46 -32.49 -8.74
C CYS A 4 -17.52 -33.00 -10.17
N THR A 5 -17.30 -32.11 -11.13
CA THR A 5 -16.85 -32.48 -12.48
C THR A 5 -15.39 -32.99 -12.37
N PRO A 6 -14.98 -34.04 -13.10
CA PRO A 6 -13.65 -34.67 -12.97
C PRO A 6 -12.44 -33.78 -13.31
N ASP A 7 -12.66 -32.57 -13.81
CA ASP A 7 -11.64 -31.54 -14.07
C ASP A 7 -11.56 -30.46 -12.97
N GLY A 8 -12.24 -30.67 -11.84
CA GLY A 8 -12.02 -29.93 -10.58
C GLY A 8 -12.34 -28.43 -10.56
N SER A 9 -12.82 -27.84 -11.66
CA SER A 9 -13.15 -26.41 -11.71
C SER A 9 -14.55 -26.13 -11.16
N CYS A 10 -14.63 -25.69 -9.91
CA CYS A 10 -15.80 -25.04 -9.31
C CYS A 10 -15.58 -23.51 -9.30
N SER A 11 -15.92 -22.85 -10.40
CA SER A 11 -15.78 -21.40 -10.51
C SER A 11 -17.00 -20.67 -9.93
N THR A 12 -16.72 -19.51 -9.33
CA THR A 12 -17.63 -18.41 -8.97
C THR A 12 -18.35 -18.49 -7.62
N GLY A 13 -17.55 -18.62 -6.56
CA GLY A 13 -17.70 -17.69 -5.45
C GLY A 13 -16.99 -16.39 -5.80
N THR A 14 -17.65 -15.50 -6.53
CA THR A 14 -17.32 -14.07 -6.50
C THR A 14 -17.67 -13.57 -5.10
N THR A 15 -16.91 -13.98 -4.08
CA THR A 15 -16.57 -13.03 -3.03
C THR A 15 -15.72 -12.01 -3.78
N THR A 16 -16.27 -10.93 -4.34
CA THR A 16 -16.87 -9.83 -3.56
C THR A 16 -16.31 -9.81 -2.14
N SER A 17 -15.01 -10.02 -2.00
CA SER A 17 -14.25 -9.35 -0.96
C SER A 17 -14.28 -7.91 -1.39
N THR A 18 -15.27 -7.21 -0.86
CA THR A 18 -15.34 -5.78 -0.68
C THR A 18 -14.03 -5.12 -1.11
N ALA A 19 -13.98 -4.68 -2.37
CA ALA A 19 -13.08 -3.62 -2.74
C ALA A 19 -13.58 -2.42 -1.95
N THR A 20 -13.13 -2.34 -0.69
CA THR A 20 -13.26 -1.16 0.14
C THR A 20 -12.77 -0.03 -0.74
N ALA A 21 -13.67 0.87 -1.12
CA ALA A 21 -13.35 2.05 -1.90
C ALA A 21 -12.43 2.92 -1.03
N GLY A 22 -11.14 2.58 -1.06
CA GLY A 22 -10.07 3.37 -0.49
C GLY A 22 -9.44 4.21 -1.59
N THR A 23 -8.97 5.38 -1.22
CA THR A 23 -8.22 6.25 -2.12
C THR A 23 -6.77 5.83 -2.08
N THR A 24 -6.28 5.25 -3.18
CA THR A 24 -4.86 4.98 -3.35
C THR A 24 -4.17 6.23 -3.87
N THR A 25 -3.26 6.78 -3.08
CA THR A 25 -2.42 7.91 -3.48
C THR A 25 -0.98 7.44 -3.56
N VAL A 26 -0.32 7.77 -4.67
CA VAL A 26 1.07 7.42 -4.90
C VAL A 26 1.94 8.62 -4.53
N TYR A 27 3.05 8.35 -3.87
CA TYR A 27 4.01 9.33 -3.40
C TYR A 27 5.39 9.01 -3.94
N ASP A 28 6.11 10.02 -4.36
CA ASP A 28 7.49 9.90 -4.79
C ASP A 28 8.40 10.10 -3.57
N VAL A 29 9.38 9.20 -3.40
CA VAL A 29 10.26 9.18 -2.23
C VAL A 29 11.71 9.19 -2.68
N SER A 30 12.43 10.22 -2.26
CA SER A 30 13.86 10.36 -2.50
C SER A 30 14.67 9.72 -1.36
N GLY A 31 15.85 9.22 -1.72
CA GLY A 31 16.77 8.62 -0.74
C GLY A 31 16.57 7.13 -0.47
N MET A 32 15.72 6.42 -1.23
CA MET A 32 15.57 4.95 -1.17
C MET A 32 16.83 4.20 -1.64
N THR A 33 17.90 4.30 -0.88
CA THR A 33 19.24 3.77 -1.21
C THR A 33 19.65 2.58 -0.34
N CYS A 34 18.86 2.23 0.69
CA CYS A 34 19.15 1.11 1.58
C CYS A 34 17.96 0.14 1.67
N GLY A 35 18.07 -1.04 1.03
CA GLY A 35 17.00 -2.04 0.95
C GLY A 35 16.58 -2.68 2.28
N HIS A 36 17.33 -2.49 3.36
CA HIS A 36 16.97 -3.00 4.69
C HIS A 36 15.88 -2.18 5.40
N CYS A 37 15.64 -0.94 4.98
CA CYS A 37 14.76 -0.01 5.68
C CYS A 37 13.31 -0.03 5.18
N LYS A 38 13.02 -0.72 4.06
CA LYS A 38 11.67 -0.78 3.47
C LYS A 38 10.61 -1.33 4.41
N ALA A 39 10.93 -2.40 5.14
CA ALA A 39 9.95 -3.10 5.99
C ALA A 39 9.59 -2.26 7.22
N THR A 40 10.54 -1.47 7.71
CA THR A 40 10.31 -0.49 8.77
C THR A 40 9.44 0.63 8.24
N LEU A 41 9.77 1.22 7.09
CA LEU A 41 8.97 2.27 6.45
C LEU A 41 7.50 1.86 6.23
N THR A 42 7.28 0.68 5.64
CA THR A 42 5.92 0.16 5.41
C THR A 42 5.16 -0.02 6.72
N LYS A 43 5.84 -0.41 7.81
CA LYS A 43 5.22 -0.53 9.13
C LYS A 43 4.87 0.83 9.74
N GLU A 44 5.77 1.80 9.66
CA GLU A 44 5.53 3.15 10.19
C GLU A 44 4.35 3.81 9.47
N ILE A 45 4.34 3.77 8.12
CA ILE A 45 3.23 4.33 7.33
C ILE A 45 1.94 3.52 7.57
N GLY A 46 2.03 2.19 7.63
CA GLY A 46 0.88 1.32 7.89
C GLY A 46 0.31 1.42 9.30
N ALA A 47 1.06 1.99 10.25
CA ALA A 47 0.60 2.26 11.61
C ALA A 47 -0.16 3.59 11.74
N LEU A 48 -0.17 4.42 10.68
CA LEU A 48 -0.94 5.67 10.67
C LEU A 48 -2.44 5.39 10.65
N ASP A 49 -3.19 6.15 11.46
CA ASP A 49 -4.64 6.09 11.48
C ASP A 49 -5.23 6.47 10.10
N GLY A 50 -6.08 5.61 9.57
CA GLY A 50 -6.72 5.80 8.26
C GLY A 50 -6.04 5.11 7.09
N VAL A 51 -4.84 4.52 7.28
CA VAL A 51 -4.16 3.71 6.27
C VAL A 51 -4.73 2.29 6.26
N LEU A 52 -5.15 1.85 5.08
CA LEU A 52 -5.70 0.52 4.81
C LEU A 52 -4.63 -0.42 4.24
N ALA A 53 -3.77 0.10 3.36
CA ALA A 53 -2.69 -0.64 2.75
C ALA A 53 -1.53 0.29 2.36
N VAL A 54 -0.30 -0.24 2.40
CA VAL A 54 0.91 0.45 1.96
C VAL A 54 1.66 -0.49 1.04
N ASP A 55 2.01 0.00 -0.15
CA ASP A 55 2.83 -0.71 -1.12
C ASP A 55 4.04 0.17 -1.47
N VAL A 56 5.24 -0.41 -1.41
CA VAL A 56 6.50 0.33 -1.61
C VAL A 56 7.20 -0.26 -2.83
N ASP A 57 7.28 0.56 -3.88
CA ASP A 57 7.94 0.23 -5.13
C ASP A 57 9.34 0.83 -5.17
N LEU A 58 10.33 0.01 -4.81
CA LEU A 58 11.74 0.40 -4.82
C LEU A 58 12.32 0.52 -6.24
N GLU A 59 11.70 -0.11 -7.25
CA GLU A 59 12.16 -0.05 -8.64
C GLU A 59 11.78 1.29 -9.29
N ALA A 60 10.56 1.75 -9.02
CA ALA A 60 10.01 3.02 -9.49
C ALA A 60 10.37 4.21 -8.59
N GLY A 61 10.72 3.98 -7.33
CA GLY A 61 10.99 5.07 -6.38
C GLY A 61 9.72 5.61 -5.70
N GLN A 62 8.65 4.80 -5.63
CA GLN A 62 7.31 5.26 -5.28
C GLN A 62 6.69 4.48 -4.11
N VAL A 63 5.82 5.14 -3.36
CA VAL A 63 5.05 4.55 -2.25
C VAL A 63 3.57 4.78 -2.50
N SER A 64 2.83 3.70 -2.67
CA SER A 64 1.37 3.73 -2.84
C SER A 64 0.70 3.52 -1.48
N VAL A 65 -0.03 4.52 -1.01
CA VAL A 65 -0.75 4.46 0.26
C VAL A 65 -2.24 4.45 -0.04
N THR A 66 -2.92 3.40 0.39
CA THR A 66 -4.37 3.27 0.31
C THR A 66 -4.96 3.70 1.64
N THR A 67 -5.78 4.74 1.62
CA THR A 67 -6.46 5.28 2.79
C THR A 67 -7.97 5.19 2.61
N LYS A 68 -8.72 5.20 3.72
CA LYS A 68 -10.20 5.21 3.66
C LYS A 68 -10.75 6.56 3.15
N ASP A 69 -10.07 7.65 3.51
CA ASP A 69 -10.48 9.03 3.24
C ASP A 69 -9.33 9.77 2.53
N GLU A 70 -9.32 11.10 2.54
CA GLU A 70 -8.21 11.88 1.97
C GLU A 70 -6.93 11.67 2.79
N PRO A 71 -5.81 11.25 2.17
CA PRO A 71 -4.57 11.01 2.89
C PRO A 71 -3.96 12.33 3.37
N ASP A 72 -3.44 12.30 4.60
CA ASP A 72 -2.77 13.44 5.21
C ASP A 72 -1.30 13.45 4.82
N ASP A 73 -0.96 14.28 3.82
CA ASP A 73 0.39 14.36 3.27
C ASP A 73 1.44 14.75 4.32
N ALA A 74 1.05 15.54 5.33
CA ALA A 74 1.95 15.96 6.41
C ALA A 74 2.29 14.79 7.34
N LEU A 75 1.30 13.95 7.69
CA LEU A 75 1.54 12.73 8.46
C LEU A 75 2.38 11.73 7.69
N LEU A 76 2.10 11.52 6.40
CA LEU A 76 2.90 10.63 5.55
C LEU A 76 4.34 11.13 5.43
N ALA A 77 4.54 12.42 5.14
CA ALA A 77 5.88 13.00 5.07
C ALA A 77 6.64 12.82 6.39
N LYS A 78 5.97 13.00 7.53
CA LYS A 78 6.57 12.75 8.85
C LYS A 78 6.96 11.29 9.07
N ALA A 79 6.11 10.34 8.71
CA ALA A 79 6.43 8.92 8.84
C ALA A 79 7.59 8.50 7.92
N VAL A 80 7.65 9.07 6.72
CA VAL A 80 8.74 8.86 5.75
C VAL A 80 10.05 9.48 6.27
N ASP A 81 10.00 10.68 6.85
CA ASP A 81 11.12 11.39 7.48
C ASP A 81 11.67 10.64 8.71
N ASP A 82 10.80 10.13 9.59
CA ASP A 82 11.18 9.34 10.76
C ASP A 82 11.86 8.01 10.36
N ALA A 83 11.42 7.44 9.24
CA ALA A 83 12.06 6.28 8.62
C ALA A 83 13.39 6.60 7.90
N GLY A 84 13.76 7.88 7.79
CA GLY A 84 15.02 8.34 7.19
C GLY A 84 14.98 8.56 5.68
N TYR A 85 13.79 8.85 5.13
CA TYR A 85 13.58 9.13 3.72
C TYR A 85 12.89 10.48 3.53
N GLU A 86 12.90 11.00 2.30
CA GLU A 86 12.25 12.28 2.00
C GLU A 86 11.10 12.07 1.01
N LEU A 87 9.88 12.41 1.43
CA LEU A 87 8.71 12.42 0.55
C LEU A 87 8.77 13.69 -0.32
N THR A 88 8.95 13.53 -1.63
CA THR A 88 9.13 14.64 -2.58
C THR A 88 7.79 15.20 -3.08
N GLY A 89 6.73 14.41 -3.02
CA GLY A 89 5.37 14.85 -3.33
C GLY A 89 4.45 13.69 -3.75
N ARG A 90 3.22 14.01 -4.14
CA ARG A 90 2.32 13.03 -4.78
C ARG A 90 2.81 12.75 -6.20
N ALA A 91 3.02 11.47 -6.51
CA ALA A 91 3.22 11.02 -7.88
C ALA A 91 1.87 11.10 -8.61
N ALA A 92 1.86 11.79 -9.75
CA ALA A 92 0.66 12.09 -10.55
C ALA A 92 0.25 10.93 -11.47
#